data_AF-A0A5S4TIN5-F1
#
_entry.id   AF-A0A5S4TIN5-F1
#
_cell.length_a   1.000
_cell.length_b   1.000
_cell.length_c   1.000
_cell.angle_alpha   90.00
_cell.angle_beta   90.00
_cell.angle_gamma   90.00
#
_symmetry.space_group_name_H-M   'P 1'
#
loop_
_entity.id
_entity.type
_entity.pdbx_description
1 polymer ?
#
loop_
_entity_poly.entity_id
_entity_poly.type
_entity_poly.pdbx_seq_one_letter_code
_entity_poly.pdbx_strand_id
1 'polypeptide(L)'
;ANPEDIKANYYFSILAPDLKGQVLKLAEIFNAQDISFKQILQDGKEGDKARVVIITHKINKAQLEYVSAELAKASEFDLLNTFKVLGE
;
A
#
# COMPACT_ATOMS: atom_id res chain seq x y z
N ALA A 1 22.19 -13.94 3.30
CA ALA A 1 21.21 -13.05 3.96
C ALA A 1 19.83 -13.58 3.64
N ASN A 2 18.99 -13.83 4.64
CA ASN A 2 17.63 -14.27 4.38
C ASN A 2 16.89 -13.16 3.62
N PRO A 3 16.11 -13.46 2.57
CA PRO A 3 15.34 -12.46 1.83
C PRO A 3 14.32 -11.72 2.72
N GLU A 4 14.04 -12.25 3.92
CA GLU A 4 13.20 -11.66 4.96
C GLU A 4 13.88 -10.50 5.72
N ASP A 5 15.21 -10.38 5.67
CA ASP A 5 15.96 -9.34 6.39
C ASP A 5 16.11 -8.04 5.59
N ILE A 6 15.80 -8.07 4.29
CA ILE A 6 15.97 -6.91 3.42
C ILE A 6 14.75 -5.99 3.58
N LYS A 7 14.78 -5.17 4.63
CA LYS A 7 13.76 -4.13 4.80
C LYS A 7 13.97 -3.00 3.81
N ALA A 8 12.91 -2.59 3.13
CA ALA A 8 12.97 -1.50 2.16
C ALA A 8 11.69 -0.67 2.18
N ASN A 9 11.78 0.57 1.72
CA ASN A 9 10.60 1.39 1.51
C ASN A 9 9.87 0.87 0.27
N TYR A 10 8.55 0.79 0.35
CA TYR A 10 7.73 0.35 -0.77
C TYR A 10 6.72 1.42 -1.16
N TYR A 11 6.58 1.56 -2.46
CA TYR A 11 5.57 2.35 -3.13
C TYR A 11 4.44 1.42 -3.58
N PHE A 12 3.22 1.76 -3.22
CA PHE A 12 2.00 1.07 -3.62
C PHE A 12 1.12 2.06 -4.38
N SER A 13 0.66 1.66 -5.57
CA SER A 13 -0.36 2.37 -6.32
C SER A 13 -1.63 1.55 -6.31
N ILE A 14 -2.69 2.12 -5.74
CA ILE A 14 -3.95 1.42 -5.49
C ILE A 14 -5.06 2.26 -6.12
N LEU A 15 -5.96 1.61 -6.85
CA LEU A 15 -7.19 2.20 -7.30
C LEU A 15 -8.28 1.86 -6.29
N ALA A 16 -8.94 2.87 -5.74
CA ALA A 16 -10.00 2.71 -4.75
C ALA A 16 -11.23 3.51 -5.19
N PRO A 17 -12.47 3.16 -4.81
CA PRO A 17 -13.64 4.00 -5.02
C PRO A 17 -13.40 5.41 -4.48
N ASP A 18 -13.89 6.45 -5.16
CA ASP A 18 -13.86 7.82 -4.62
C ASP A 18 -14.94 8.00 -3.54
N LEU A 19 -14.80 7.24 -2.46
CA LEU A 19 -15.69 7.25 -1.31
C LEU A 19 -14.92 7.71 -0.07
N LYS A 20 -15.64 8.35 0.85
CA LYS A 20 -15.07 8.71 2.15
C LYS A 20 -14.71 7.42 2.91
N GLY A 21 -13.51 7.39 3.49
CA GLY A 21 -13.05 6.29 4.34
C GLY A 21 -12.13 5.27 3.65
N GLN A 22 -11.88 5.36 2.35
CA GLN A 22 -10.97 4.40 1.69
C GLN A 22 -9.53 4.50 2.17
N VAL A 23 -9.03 5.72 2.38
CA VAL A 23 -7.70 5.91 2.96
C VAL A 23 -7.62 5.32 4.38
N LEU A 24 -8.71 5.38 5.16
CA LEU A 24 -8.74 4.79 6.51
C LEU A 24 -8.68 3.25 6.45
N LYS A 25 -9.46 2.62 5.58
CA LYS A 25 -9.40 1.16 5.39
C LYS A 25 -8.01 0.69 4.94
N LEU A 26 -7.40 1.43 4.01
CA LEU A 26 -6.01 1.18 3.61
C LEU A 26 -5.07 1.37 4.81
N ALA A 27 -5.27 2.41 5.62
CA ALA A 27 -4.48 2.61 6.83
C ALA A 27 -4.58 1.43 7.80
N GLU A 28 -5.77 0.84 7.98
CA GLU A 28 -5.99 -0.31 8.85
C GLU A 28 -5.27 -1.58 8.36
N ILE A 29 -5.30 -1.86 7.05
CA ILE A 29 -4.63 -3.05 6.46
C ILE A 29 -3.13 -3.04 6.75
N PHE A 30 -2.48 -1.89 6.58
CA PHE A 30 -1.04 -1.77 6.80
C PHE A 30 -0.71 -1.70 8.30
N ASN A 31 -1.53 -1.01 9.11
CA ASN A 31 -1.35 -0.98 10.57
C ASN A 31 -1.49 -2.38 11.20
N ALA A 32 -2.30 -3.28 10.63
CA ALA A 32 -2.40 -4.67 11.09
C ALA A 32 -1.08 -5.45 11.02
N GLN A 33 -0.09 -4.95 10.28
CA GLN A 33 1.27 -5.49 10.19
C GLN A 33 2.33 -4.57 10.81
N ASP A 34 1.93 -3.57 11.60
CA ASP A 34 2.82 -2.58 12.20
C ASP A 34 3.61 -1.77 11.13
N ILE A 35 3.01 -1.56 9.96
CA ILE A 35 3.64 -0.84 8.86
C ILE A 35 3.34 0.66 8.97
N SER A 36 4.39 1.45 9.18
CA SER A 36 4.29 2.91 9.19
C SER A 36 4.30 3.50 7.77
N PHE A 37 3.49 4.54 7.58
CA PHE A 37 3.44 5.31 6.35
C PHE A 37 4.47 6.43 6.36
N LYS A 38 5.25 6.51 5.29
CA LYS A 38 6.07 7.67 5.00
C LYS A 38 5.25 8.77 4.32
N GLN A 39 4.41 8.39 3.37
CA GLN A 39 3.56 9.33 2.64
C GLN A 39 2.31 8.64 2.11
N ILE A 40 1.18 9.36 2.12
CA ILE A 40 -0.04 8.95 1.45
C ILE A 40 -0.46 10.11 0.56
N LEU A 41 -0.69 9.83 -0.72
CA LEU A 41 -1.18 10.78 -1.70
C LEU A 41 -2.42 10.21 -2.35
N GLN A 42 -3.52 10.95 -2.34
CA GLN A 42 -4.71 10.64 -3.11
C GLN A 42 -4.71 11.55 -4.34
N ASP A 43 -4.49 10.98 -5.51
CA ASP A 43 -4.37 11.70 -6.77
C ASP A 43 -5.54 11.37 -7.70
N GLY A 44 -6.29 12.41 -8.05
CA GLY A 44 -7.27 12.39 -9.13
C GLY A 44 -8.47 11.46 -8.94
N LYS A 45 -9.43 11.64 -9.85
CA LYS A 45 -10.51 10.68 -10.12
C LYS A 45 -10.26 10.08 -11.50
N GLU A 46 -10.20 8.76 -11.57
CA GLU A 46 -10.32 8.00 -12.80
C GLU A 46 -11.76 7.45 -12.85
N GLY A 47 -12.69 8.29 -13.31
CA GLY A 47 -14.12 8.00 -13.28
C GLY A 47 -14.69 8.03 -11.85
N ASP A 48 -15.22 6.90 -11.38
CA ASP A 48 -15.77 6.72 -10.02
C ASP A 48 -14.70 6.29 -9.00
N LYS A 49 -13.47 6.03 -9.45
CA LYS A 49 -12.36 5.60 -8.60
C LYS A 49 -11.34 6.72 -8.43
N ALA A 50 -10.65 6.74 -7.30
CA ALA A 50 -9.51 7.59 -7.00
C ALA A 50 -8.23 6.75 -6.92
N ARG A 51 -7.10 7.34 -7.32
CA ARG A 51 -5.80 6.69 -7.18
C ARG A 51 -5.20 7.05 -5.83
N VAL A 52 -4.99 6.05 -4.98
CA VAL A 52 -4.28 6.19 -3.71
C VAL A 52 -2.88 5.64 -3.86
N VAL A 53 -1.92 6.50 -3.62
CA VAL A 53 -0.49 6.19 -3.62
C VAL A 53 -0.01 6.18 -2.19
N ILE A 54 0.60 5.07 -1.77
CA ILE A 54 1.11 4.87 -0.42
C ILE A 54 2.61 4.57 -0.51
N ILE A 55 3.40 5.33 0.22
CA ILE A 55 4.82 5.07 0.43
C ILE A 55 5.01 4.68 1.90
N THR A 56 5.57 3.49 2.10
CA THR A 56 5.83 2.91 3.42
C THR A 56 7.27 3.14 3.86
N HIS A 57 7.51 3.08 5.17
CA HIS A 57 8.86 2.91 5.72
C HIS A 57 9.40 1.50 5.40
N LYS A 58 10.59 1.19 5.93
CA LYS A 58 11.30 -0.07 5.72
C LYS A 58 10.48 -1.27 6.22
N ILE A 59 9.80 -1.96 5.32
CA ILE A 59 9.06 -3.21 5.58
C ILE A 59 9.81 -4.42 5.03
N ASN A 60 9.59 -5.58 5.65
CA ASN A 60 10.15 -6.85 5.20
C ASN A 60 9.27 -7.53 4.13
N LYS A 61 9.78 -8.63 3.57
CA LYS A 61 9.07 -9.38 2.53
C LYS A 61 7.74 -9.98 3.01
N ALA A 62 7.69 -10.50 4.24
CA ALA A 62 6.46 -11.09 4.79
C ALA A 62 5.33 -10.06 4.94
N GLN A 63 5.66 -8.86 5.43
CA GLN A 63 4.75 -7.73 5.56
C GLN A 63 4.23 -7.27 4.18
N LEU A 64 5.12 -7.20 3.18
CA LEU A 64 4.74 -6.89 1.80
C LEU A 64 3.74 -7.92 1.26
N GLU A 65 4.05 -9.21 1.39
CA GLU A 65 3.20 -10.30 0.90
C GLU A 65 1.84 -10.31 1.62
N TYR A 66 1.82 -10.05 2.93
CA TYR A 66 0.58 -9.92 3.68
C TYR A 66 -0.29 -8.77 3.16
N VAL A 67 0.27 -7.57 3.03
CA VAL A 67 -0.48 -6.40 2.56
C VAL A 67 -0.99 -6.62 1.14
N SER A 68 -0.15 -7.15 0.23
CA SER A 68 -0.58 -7.46 -1.13
C SER A 68 -1.72 -8.48 -1.15
N ALA A 69 -1.69 -9.50 -0.28
CA ALA A 69 -2.78 -10.47 -0.17
C ALA A 69 -4.07 -9.87 0.38
N GLU A 70 -4.00 -9.03 1.41
CA GLU A 70 -5.18 -8.36 1.99
C GLU A 70 -5.80 -7.37 0.99
N LEU A 71 -4.97 -6.61 0.27
CA LEU A 71 -5.43 -5.73 -0.80
C LEU A 71 -6.10 -6.52 -1.93
N ALA A 72 -5.57 -7.70 -2.29
CA ALA A 72 -6.20 -8.56 -3.30
C ALA A 72 -7.52 -9.20 -2.83
N LYS A 73 -7.71 -9.42 -1.52
CA LYS A 73 -8.97 -9.89 -0.94
C LYS A 73 -10.03 -8.79 -0.90
N ALA A 74 -9.60 -7.55 -0.70
CA ALA A 74 -10.49 -6.40 -0.70
C ALA A 74 -10.93 -6.09 -2.14
N SER A 75 -12.08 -6.63 -2.55
CA SER A 75 -12.60 -6.46 -3.93
C SER A 75 -12.91 -5.01 -4.31
N GLU A 76 -12.91 -4.10 -3.35
CA GLU A 76 -13.02 -2.66 -3.57
C GLU A 76 -11.68 -1.99 -3.95
N PHE A 77 -10.53 -2.65 -3.76
CA PHE A 77 -9.22 -2.09 -4.07
C PHE A 77 -8.55 -2.87 -5.19
N ASP A 78 -8.07 -2.15 -6.20
CA ASP A 78 -7.21 -2.72 -7.23
C ASP A 78 -5.77 -2.29 -6.97
N LEU A 79 -4.92 -3.23 -6.54
CA LEU A 79 -3.48 -2.99 -6.43
C LEU A 79 -2.87 -2.95 -7.85
N LEU A 80 -2.57 -1.74 -8.34
CA LEU A 80 -2.06 -1.52 -9.69
C LEU A 80 -0.58 -1.86 -9.80
N ASN A 81 0.23 -1.31 -8.89
CA ASN A 81 1.68 -1.46 -8.92
C ASN A 81 2.25 -1.46 -7.52
N THR A 82 3.33 -2.23 -7.35
CA THR A 82 4.14 -2.23 -6.13
C THR A 82 5.61 -2.13 -6.53
N PHE A 83 6.29 -1.07 -6.11
CA PHE A 83 7.69 -0.84 -6.42
C PHE A 83 8.52 -0.72 -5.14
N LYS A 84 9.69 -1.35 -5.14
CA LYS A 84 10.70 -1.10 -4.12
C LYS A 84 11.35 0.26 -4.39
N VAL A 85 11.31 1.16 -3.42
CA VAL A 85 11.97 2.46 -3.50
C VAL A 85 13.46 2.26 -3.22
N LEU A 86 14.31 2.69 -4.15
CA LEU A 86 15.77 2.61 -4.05
C LEU A 86 16.33 4.01 -3.78
N GLY A 87 17.23 4.15 -2.80
CA GLY A 87 17.99 5.39 -2.57
C GLY A 87 17.59 6.21 -1.34
N GLU A 88 17.16 5.59 -0.25
CA GLU A 88 17.05 6.23 1.08
C GLU A 88 18.00 5.64 2.11
#